data_AF-A0A2D8N9D6-F1
#
_entry.id   AF-A0A2D8N9D6-F1
#
_cell.length_a   1.000
_cell.length_b   1.000
_cell.length_c   1.000
_cell.angle_alpha   90.00
_cell.angle_beta   90.00
_cell.angle_gamma   90.00
#
_symmetry.space_group_name_H-M   'P 1'
#
loop_
_entity.id
_entity.type
_entity.pdbx_description
1 polymer ?
#
loop_
_entity_poly.entity_id
_entity_poly.type
_entity_poly.pdbx_seq_one_letter_code
_entity_poly.pdbx_strand_id
1 'polypeptide(L)'
;MNSTKANLLNSIILIVVGGWGYFDGDGKSMTALIPVMFGVVLLLCNNGIKNQNKLIAHLAVLATFICLLGLFMPLNGAIERGNDLAVGRVSAMIASSVIALIFFIKSFIEARRKG
;
A
#
# COMPACT_ATOMS: atom_id res chain seq x y z
N MET A 1 12.54 7.68 -10.03
CA MET A 1 12.36 7.05 -8.70
C MET A 1 12.54 5.54 -8.85
N ASN A 2 13.26 4.88 -7.92
CA ASN A 2 13.51 3.43 -7.97
C ASN A 2 12.43 2.66 -7.20
N SER A 3 12.20 1.39 -7.53
CA SER A 3 11.10 0.58 -6.98
C SER A 3 11.18 0.40 -5.46
N THR A 4 12.39 0.33 -4.88
CA THR A 4 12.62 0.37 -3.43
C THR A 4 12.14 1.68 -2.78
N LYS A 5 12.39 2.83 -3.43
CA LYS A 5 11.96 4.13 -2.89
C LYS A 5 10.44 4.31 -2.99
N ALA A 6 9.83 3.83 -4.07
CA ALA A 6 8.38 3.84 -4.24
C ALA A 6 7.68 2.94 -3.20
N ASN A 7 8.21 1.74 -2.97
CA ASN A 7 7.70 0.81 -1.97
C ASN A 7 7.85 1.35 -0.54
N LEU A 8 9.01 1.94 -0.21
CA LEU A 8 9.23 2.57 1.09
C LEU A 8 8.23 3.70 1.34
N LEU A 9 8.02 4.58 0.35
CA LEU A 9 7.06 5.68 0.45
C LEU A 9 5.63 5.14 0.66
N ASN A 10 5.23 4.14 -0.13
CA ASN A 10 3.91 3.51 0.01
C ASN A 10 3.73 2.87 1.39
N SER A 11 4.74 2.16 1.89
CA SER A 11 4.72 1.51 3.19
C SER A 11 4.55 2.52 4.33
N ILE A 12 5.28 3.64 4.28
CA ILE A 12 5.20 4.70 5.29
C ILE A 12 3.81 5.37 5.25
N ILE A 13 3.30 5.67 4.06
CA ILE A 13 1.96 6.26 3.89
C ILE A 13 0.90 5.33 4.48
N LEU A 14 0.95 4.04 4.14
CA LEU A 14 0.00 3.04 4.64
C LEU A 14 0.02 2.91 6.17
N ILE A 15 1.21 2.93 6.79
CA ILE A 15 1.37 2.83 8.25
C ILE A 15 0.87 4.11 8.93
N VAL A 16 1.35 5.28 8.49
CA VAL A 16 1.07 6.55 9.17
C VAL A 16 -0.37 6.98 8.96
N VAL A 17 -0.87 6.95 7.72
CA VAL A 17 -2.24 7.38 7.39
C VAL A 17 -3.26 6.34 7.86
N GLY A 18 -2.93 5.04 7.77
CA GLY A 18 -3.79 3.96 8.28
C GLY A 18 -3.87 3.97 9.80
N GLY A 19 -2.73 4.19 10.47
CA GLY A 19 -2.67 4.34 11.92
C GLY A 19 -3.43 5.57 12.40
N TRP A 20 -3.23 6.73 11.76
CA TRP A 20 -3.98 7.95 12.06
C TRP A 20 -5.49 7.72 11.87
N GLY A 21 -5.89 7.06 10.79
CA GLY A 21 -7.29 6.76 10.51
C GLY A 21 -7.98 5.88 11.56
N TYR A 22 -7.22 5.11 12.35
CA TYR A 22 -7.73 4.34 13.48
C TYR A 22 -7.91 5.20 14.74
N PHE A 23 -7.03 6.17 15.00
CA PHE A 23 -7.09 7.04 16.18
C PHE A 23 -8.11 8.18 16.05
N ASP A 24 -8.44 8.60 14.83
CA ASP A 24 -9.33 9.75 14.53
C ASP A 24 -10.83 9.46 14.79
N GLY A 25 -11.17 8.34 15.44
CA GLY A 25 -12.48 8.13 16.07
C GLY A 25 -13.68 7.84 15.15
N ASP A 26 -13.52 7.84 13.82
CA ASP A 26 -14.62 7.61 12.88
C ASP A 26 -15.03 6.12 12.69
N GLY A 27 -15.22 5.47 13.84
CA GLY A 27 -15.48 4.06 14.01
C GLY A 27 -14.19 3.26 14.17
N LYS A 28 -14.17 2.36 15.15
CA LYS A 28 -13.24 1.21 15.27
C LYS A 28 -13.37 0.28 14.05
N SER A 29 -13.27 0.80 12.84
CA SER A 29 -13.27 0.02 11.62
C SER A 29 -11.95 -0.75 11.61
N MET A 30 -12.00 -2.00 12.02
CA MET A 30 -10.88 -2.96 11.89
C MET A 30 -10.31 -2.97 10.46
N THR A 31 -11.09 -2.55 9.47
CA THR A 31 -10.65 -2.36 8.09
C THR A 31 -9.59 -1.27 7.91
N ALA A 32 -9.44 -0.30 8.81
CA ALA A 32 -8.35 0.69 8.80
C ALA A 32 -7.00 0.10 9.23
N LEU A 33 -7.00 -1.02 9.98
CA LEU A 33 -5.78 -1.74 10.33
C LEU A 33 -5.21 -2.55 9.16
N ILE A 34 -6.05 -2.94 8.20
CA ILE A 34 -5.65 -3.70 7.00
C ILE A 34 -4.51 -2.97 6.25
N PRO A 35 -4.65 -1.69 5.85
CA PRO A 35 -3.57 -0.96 5.22
C PRO A 35 -2.31 -0.88 6.08
N VAL A 36 -2.43 -0.72 7.40
CA VAL A 36 -1.26 -0.68 8.31
C VAL A 36 -0.49 -1.99 8.27
N MET A 37 -1.19 -3.13 8.36
CA MET A 37 -0.57 -4.45 8.28
C MET A 37 0.14 -4.67 6.95
N PHE A 38 -0.50 -4.27 5.83
CA PHE A 38 0.14 -4.33 4.52
C PHE A 38 1.32 -3.37 4.39
N GLY A 39 1.24 -2.18 4.99
CA GLY A 39 2.36 -1.23 5.06
C GLY A 39 3.57 -1.82 5.77
N VAL A 40 3.37 -2.55 6.88
CA VAL A 40 4.46 -3.24 7.59
C VAL A 40 5.05 -4.37 6.74
N VAL A 41 4.21 -5.19 6.10
CA VAL A 41 4.67 -6.26 5.21
C VAL A 41 5.49 -5.70 4.04
N LEU A 42 5.01 -4.63 3.40
CA LEU A 42 5.71 -3.95 2.30
C LEU A 42 7.04 -3.35 2.76
N LEU A 43 7.09 -2.80 3.98
CA LEU A 43 8.32 -2.29 4.57
C LEU A 43 9.37 -3.40 4.73
N LEU A 44 8.96 -4.58 5.20
CA LEU A 44 9.85 -5.74 5.34
C LEU A 44 10.30 -6.29 3.98
N CYS A 45 9.42 -6.27 2.98
CA CYS A 45 9.77 -6.66 1.61
C CYS A 45 10.79 -5.71 0.96
N ASN A 46 10.98 -4.50 1.48
CA ASN A 46 11.86 -3.48 0.90
C ASN A 46 13.32 -3.95 0.75
N ASN A 47 13.83 -4.68 1.75
CA ASN A 47 15.17 -5.27 1.68
C ASN A 47 15.26 -6.39 0.64
N GLY A 48 14.21 -7.20 0.49
CA GLY A 48 14.18 -8.26 -0.52
C GLY A 48 14.08 -7.75 -1.95
N ILE A 49 13.35 -6.64 -2.17
CA ILE A 49 13.27 -5.94 -3.45
C ILE A 49 14.64 -5.33 -3.80
N LYS A 50 15.32 -4.73 -2.80
CA LYS A 50 16.68 -4.19 -2.97
C LYS A 50 17.70 -5.27 -3.34
N ASN A 51 17.57 -6.47 -2.77
CA ASN A 51 18.42 -7.62 -3.10
C ASN A 51 18.00 -8.36 -4.39
N GLN A 52 17.11 -7.78 -5.20
CA GLN A 52 16.60 -8.37 -6.45
C GLN A 52 16.04 -9.80 -6.31
N ASN A 53 15.56 -10.16 -5.12
CA ASN A 53 15.00 -11.48 -4.91
C ASN A 53 13.62 -11.57 -5.61
N LYS A 54 13.56 -12.37 -6.67
CA LYS A 54 12.36 -12.55 -7.51
C LYS A 54 11.14 -12.98 -6.69
N LEU A 55 11.32 -13.85 -5.69
CA LEU A 55 10.22 -14.31 -4.81
C LEU A 55 9.66 -13.16 -3.97
N ILE A 56 10.53 -12.39 -3.31
CA ILE A 56 10.10 -11.30 -2.41
C ILE A 56 9.43 -10.18 -3.22
N ALA A 57 9.94 -9.87 -4.41
CA ALA A 57 9.31 -8.90 -5.31
C ALA A 57 7.90 -9.36 -5.72
N HIS A 58 7.69 -10.67 -5.97
CA HIS A 58 6.39 -11.19 -6.38
C HIS A 58 5.39 -11.17 -5.22
N LEU A 59 5.83 -11.59 -4.03
CA LEU A 59 5.07 -11.46 -2.79
C LEU A 59 4.67 -10.01 -2.50
N ALA A 60 5.59 -9.05 -2.67
CA ALA A 60 5.31 -7.63 -2.45
C ALA A 60 4.25 -7.08 -3.42
N VAL A 61 4.31 -7.45 -4.70
CA VAL A 61 3.26 -7.08 -5.66
C VAL A 61 1.92 -7.69 -5.32
N LEU A 62 1.89 -8.98 -5.00
CA LEU A 62 0.65 -9.67 -4.61
C LEU A 62 0.04 -9.03 -3.37
N ALA A 63 0.85 -8.74 -2.36
CA ALA A 63 0.43 -8.05 -1.15
C ALA A 63 -0.12 -6.64 -1.47
N THR A 64 0.56 -5.88 -2.32
CA THR A 64 0.09 -4.54 -2.74
C THR A 64 -1.24 -4.62 -3.49
N PHE A 65 -1.40 -5.63 -4.36
CA PHE A 65 -2.62 -5.83 -5.14
C PHE A 65 -3.81 -6.21 -4.24
N ILE A 66 -3.60 -7.14 -3.30
CA ILE A 66 -4.62 -7.52 -2.31
C ILE A 66 -4.97 -6.32 -1.41
N CYS A 67 -3.97 -5.55 -0.97
CA CYS A 67 -4.20 -4.32 -0.20
C CYS A 67 -5.06 -3.32 -0.96
N LEU A 68 -4.79 -3.13 -2.25
CA LEU A 68 -5.55 -2.21 -3.10
C LEU A 68 -7.02 -2.62 -3.23
N LEU A 69 -7.29 -3.92 -3.41
CA LEU A 69 -8.66 -4.46 -3.39
C LEU A 69 -9.31 -4.28 -2.00
N GLY A 70 -8.55 -4.49 -0.93
CA GLY A 70 -9.01 -4.29 0.44
C GLY A 70 -9.38 -2.83 0.76
N LEU A 71 -8.77 -1.84 0.10
CA LEU A 71 -9.03 -0.42 0.30
C LEU A 71 -10.40 0.06 -0.23
N PHE A 72 -11.07 -0.70 -1.09
CA PHE A 72 -12.43 -0.37 -1.52
C PHE A 72 -13.44 -0.44 -0.38
N MET A 73 -13.24 -1.33 0.59
CA MET A 73 -14.11 -1.48 1.75
C MET A 73 -14.08 -0.27 2.69
N PRO A 74 -12.91 0.24 3.16
CA PRO A 74 -12.86 1.47 3.94
C PRO A 74 -13.25 2.71 3.13
N LEU A 75 -13.06 2.73 1.80
CA LEU A 75 -13.54 3.83 0.96
C LEU A 75 -15.07 3.90 0.97
N ASN A 76 -15.74 2.77 0.68
CA ASN A 76 -17.20 2.70 0.74
C ASN A 76 -17.73 3.04 2.14
N GLY A 77 -17.09 2.52 3.19
CA GLY A 77 -17.46 2.85 4.56
C GLY A 77 -17.30 4.34 4.90
N ALA A 78 -16.28 5.01 4.38
CA ALA A 78 -16.08 6.44 4.57
C ALA A 78 -17.13 7.28 3.83
N ILE A 79 -17.50 6.89 2.60
CA ILE A 79 -18.55 7.54 1.81
C ILE A 79 -19.92 7.39 2.50
N GLU A 80 -20.24 6.19 2.98
CA GLU A 80 -21.51 5.90 3.66
C GLU A 80 -21.69 6.71 4.94
N ARG A 81 -20.58 6.99 5.65
CA ARG A 81 -20.58 7.84 6.85
C ARG A 81 -20.52 9.34 6.55
N GLY A 82 -20.39 9.74 5.28
CA GLY A 82 -20.26 11.15 4.89
C GLY A 82 -18.99 11.82 5.44
N ASN A 83 -17.95 11.06 5.77
CA ASN A 83 -16.68 11.64 6.24
C ASN A 83 -15.75 11.91 5.05
N ASP A 84 -15.83 13.13 4.52
CA ASP A 84 -15.00 13.60 3.40
C ASP A 84 -13.49 13.50 3.68
N LEU A 85 -13.08 13.71 4.93
CA LEU A 85 -11.69 13.58 5.39
C LEU A 85 -11.22 12.11 5.28
N ALA A 86 -12.07 11.18 5.67
CA ALA A 86 -11.82 9.74 5.55
C ALA A 86 -11.83 9.26 4.09
N VAL A 87 -12.66 9.86 3.24
CA VAL A 87 -12.66 9.58 1.80
C VAL A 87 -11.35 10.08 1.17
N GLY A 88 -10.93 11.30 1.50
CA GLY A 88 -9.69 11.89 0.99
C GLY A 88 -8.44 11.08 1.36
N ARG A 89 -8.32 10.66 2.64
CA ARG A 89 -7.17 9.85 3.09
C ARG A 89 -7.13 8.47 2.42
N VAL A 90 -8.27 7.77 2.31
CA VAL A 90 -8.31 6.44 1.68
C VAL A 90 -8.01 6.55 0.18
N SER A 91 -8.52 7.59 -0.48
CA SER A 91 -8.21 7.87 -1.88
C SER A 91 -6.71 8.11 -2.11
N ALA A 92 -6.03 8.84 -1.22
CA ALA A 92 -4.58 9.02 -1.27
C ALA A 92 -3.82 7.68 -1.09
N MET A 93 -4.29 6.81 -0.18
CA MET A 93 -3.71 5.48 0.03
C MET A 93 -3.89 4.58 -1.22
N ILE A 94 -5.06 4.62 -1.87
CA ILE A 94 -5.29 3.94 -3.15
C ILE A 94 -4.31 4.45 -4.21
N ALA A 95 -4.22 5.77 -4.39
CA ALA A 95 -3.33 6.37 -5.38
C ALA A 95 -1.86 5.96 -5.15
N SER A 96 -1.39 5.99 -3.91
CA SER A 96 -0.02 5.56 -3.56
C SER A 96 0.22 4.08 -3.85
N SER A 97 -0.78 3.22 -3.60
CA SER A 97 -0.71 1.79 -3.88
C SER A 97 -0.70 1.48 -5.37
N VAL A 98 -1.49 2.20 -6.18
CA VAL A 98 -1.43 2.12 -7.66
C VAL A 98 -0.03 2.50 -8.15
N ILE A 99 0.51 3.62 -7.67
CA ILE A 99 1.84 4.10 -8.05
C ILE A 99 2.90 3.04 -7.70
N ALA A 100 2.84 2.46 -6.50
CA ALA A 100 3.75 1.39 -6.09
C ALA A 100 3.64 0.17 -7.02
N LEU A 101 2.42 -0.25 -7.39
CA LEU A 101 2.17 -1.35 -8.32
C LEU A 101 2.83 -1.10 -9.68
N ILE A 102 2.69 0.11 -10.23
CA ILE A 102 3.33 0.51 -11.49
C ILE A 102 4.86 0.40 -11.39
N PHE A 103 5.45 0.90 -10.30
CA PHE A 103 6.90 0.82 -10.08
C PHE A 103 7.39 -0.61 -9.89
N PHE A 104 6.58 -1.48 -9.29
CA PHE A 104 6.89 -2.90 -9.20
C PHE A 104 6.88 -3.57 -10.57
N ILE A 105 5.84 -3.34 -11.38
CA ILE A 105 5.73 -3.89 -12.74
C ILE A 105 6.94 -3.42 -13.57
N LYS A 106 7.30 -2.14 -13.49
CA LYS A 106 8.51 -1.60 -14.12
C LYS A 106 9.78 -2.30 -13.63
N SER A 107 9.90 -2.56 -12.33
CA SER A 107 11.02 -3.32 -11.75
C SER A 107 11.14 -4.72 -12.35
N PHE A 108 10.01 -5.41 -12.54
CA PHE A 108 9.97 -6.74 -13.13
C PHE A 108 10.42 -6.74 -14.59
N ILE A 109 9.96 -5.75 -15.36
CA ILE A 109 10.36 -5.58 -16.77
C ILE A 109 11.87 -5.32 -16.85
N GLU A 110 12.41 -4.45 -16.01
CA GLU A 110 13.85 -4.15 -16.02
C GLU A 110 14.71 -5.35 -15.57
N ALA A 111 14.25 -6.11 -14.57
CA ALA A 111 14.91 -7.34 -14.15
C ALA A 111 14.91 -8.42 -15.25
N ARG A 112 13.87 -8.46 -16.10
CA ARG A 112 13.81 -9.35 -17.26
C ARG A 112 14.69 -8.89 -18.43
N ARG A 113 14.99 -7.59 -18.51
CA ARG A 113 15.85 -7.02 -19.58
C ARG A 113 17.34 -7.19 -19.30
N LYS A 114 17.73 -7.42 -18.05
CA LYS A 114 19.12 -7.65 -17.62
C LYS A 114 19.48 -9.12 -17.39
N GLY A 115 18.51 -10.03 -17.56
CA GLY A 115 18.67 -11.47 -17.33
C GLY A 115 18.53 -12.28 -18.61
#